data_AF-E1LLF1-F1
#
_entry.id   AF-E1LLF1-F1
#
_cell.length_a   1.000
_cell.length_b   1.000
_cell.length_c   1.000
_cell.angle_alpha   90.00
_cell.angle_beta   90.00
_cell.angle_gamma   90.00
#
_symmetry.space_group_name_H-M   'P 1'
#
loop_
_entity.id
_entity.type
_entity.pdbx_description
1 polymer ?
#
loop_
_entity_poly.entity_id
_entity_poly.type
_entity_poly.pdbx_seq_one_letter_code
_entity_poly.pdbx_strand_id
1 'polypeptide(L)'
;MKKLIYTSYDGDNIHLIELFISFVLNTGNIPVNPTNNLGYYLSTTYYENNKFECVKDCVSLELICDELWIFSDNENHQLPEGVIFEFLEWKANKGSNVKIIPIDIVKKFFSGEWVLSLNEFDYSCDEVYKLLNREKCKELEQTIFLTNQLRSVLLLDLDDKYFKYADWVKQKAFEEGYVPLITCVTVPVYKLIECQIFEPADKYYSIIRNKVKYFRQVVEYDERECTHRYESVWTLQYCSVPKYVSKNWAMTEIENNENNENNKKS
;
A
#
# COMPACT_ATOMS: atom_id res chain seq x y z
N MET A 1 -17.59 -9.48 -8.48
CA MET A 1 -16.53 -8.51 -8.84
C MET A 1 -15.49 -8.56 -7.73
N LYS A 2 -14.18 -8.55 -8.03
CA LYS A 2 -13.14 -8.56 -6.98
C LYS A 2 -13.24 -7.27 -6.15
N LYS A 3 -13.03 -7.38 -4.84
CA LYS A 3 -13.10 -6.24 -3.91
C LYS A 3 -11.70 -5.75 -3.56
N LEU A 4 -11.54 -4.45 -3.36
CA LEU A 4 -10.33 -3.89 -2.72
C LEU A 4 -10.47 -4.03 -1.20
N ILE A 5 -9.48 -4.65 -0.58
CA ILE A 5 -9.48 -4.98 0.83
C ILE A 5 -8.38 -4.19 1.51
N TYR A 6 -8.75 -3.27 2.40
CA TYR A 6 -7.76 -2.64 3.26
C TYR A 6 -7.33 -3.64 4.34
N THR A 7 -6.02 -3.89 4.45
CA THR A 7 -5.47 -4.84 5.43
C THR A 7 -4.97 -4.09 6.66
N SER A 8 -5.76 -4.08 7.73
CA SER A 8 -5.42 -3.47 9.02
C SER A 8 -4.87 -4.54 9.97
N TYR A 9 -3.81 -4.21 10.73
CA TYR A 9 -3.14 -5.12 11.67
C TYR A 9 -2.26 -4.33 12.65
N ASP A 10 -1.84 -4.97 13.72
CA ASP A 10 -0.88 -4.40 14.68
C ASP A 10 0.49 -4.17 14.02
N GLY A 11 1.16 -3.06 14.34
CA GLY A 11 2.52 -2.78 13.85
C GLY A 11 3.54 -3.86 14.24
N ASP A 12 3.32 -4.56 15.36
CA ASP A 12 4.16 -5.69 15.77
C ASP A 12 4.07 -6.88 14.77
N ASN A 13 3.00 -6.94 13.98
CA ASN A 13 2.75 -7.95 12.95
C ASN A 13 3.21 -7.54 11.55
N ILE A 14 4.03 -6.49 11.42
CA ILE A 14 4.60 -6.06 10.13
C ILE A 14 5.34 -7.18 9.38
N HIS A 15 5.94 -8.12 10.12
CA HIS A 15 6.64 -9.27 9.57
C HIS A 15 5.72 -10.29 8.86
N LEU A 16 4.39 -10.16 9.03
CA LEU A 16 3.36 -11.01 8.43
C LEU A 16 2.65 -10.38 7.22
N ILE A 17 3.07 -9.19 6.75
CA ILE A 17 2.42 -8.50 5.62
C ILE A 17 2.22 -9.40 4.40
N GLU A 18 3.26 -10.12 4.00
CA GLU A 18 3.21 -11.00 2.83
C GLU A 18 2.21 -12.14 3.01
N LEU A 19 1.98 -12.59 4.24
CA LEU A 19 0.96 -13.59 4.59
C LEU A 19 -0.45 -13.00 4.40
N PHE A 20 -0.70 -11.78 4.88
CA PHE A 20 -2.00 -11.12 4.75
C PHE A 20 -2.33 -10.81 3.28
N ILE A 21 -1.35 -10.31 2.52
CA ILE A 21 -1.49 -10.09 1.07
C ILE A 21 -1.85 -11.39 0.35
N SER A 22 -1.09 -12.46 0.62
CA SER A 22 -1.33 -13.76 0.00
C SER A 22 -2.72 -14.29 0.36
N PHE A 23 -3.15 -14.13 1.61
CA PHE A 23 -4.47 -14.57 2.06
C PHE A 23 -5.57 -13.87 1.27
N VAL A 24 -5.54 -12.54 1.19
CA VAL A 24 -6.53 -11.76 0.42
C VAL A 24 -6.55 -12.18 -1.04
N LEU A 25 -5.38 -12.34 -1.68
CA LEU A 25 -5.29 -12.79 -3.07
C LEU A 25 -5.92 -14.18 -3.27
N ASN A 26 -5.68 -15.13 -2.38
CA ASN A 26 -6.25 -16.48 -2.43
C ASN A 26 -7.78 -16.50 -2.23
N THR A 27 -8.35 -15.45 -1.62
CA THR A 27 -9.82 -15.27 -1.57
C THR A 27 -10.40 -14.66 -2.85
N GLY A 28 -9.56 -14.38 -3.85
CA GLY A 28 -9.95 -13.76 -5.12
C GLY A 28 -10.09 -12.24 -5.06
N ASN A 29 -9.63 -11.60 -3.98
CA ASN A 29 -9.73 -10.16 -3.76
C ASN A 29 -8.39 -9.44 -3.97
N ILE A 30 -8.37 -8.11 -3.82
CA ILE A 30 -7.21 -7.25 -4.07
C ILE A 30 -6.73 -6.63 -2.75
N PRO A 31 -5.54 -6.97 -2.23
CA PRO A 31 -5.05 -6.38 -0.99
C PRO A 31 -4.54 -4.96 -1.21
N VAL A 32 -5.00 -4.02 -0.41
CA VAL A 32 -4.41 -2.68 -0.25
C VAL A 32 -3.76 -2.65 1.13
N ASN A 33 -2.47 -2.97 1.15
CA ASN A 33 -1.68 -2.92 2.37
C ASN A 33 -1.02 -1.54 2.53
N PRO A 34 -1.27 -0.82 3.64
CA PRO A 34 -0.76 0.54 3.85
C PRO A 34 0.77 0.55 3.96
N THR A 35 1.38 -0.42 4.66
CA THR A 35 2.84 -0.47 4.81
C THR A 35 3.56 -0.69 3.48
N ASN A 36 3.09 -1.61 2.63
CA ASN A 36 3.70 -1.83 1.32
C ASN A 36 3.53 -0.62 0.39
N ASN A 37 2.33 -0.04 0.32
CA ASN A 37 2.04 1.05 -0.61
C ASN A 37 2.67 2.39 -0.19
N LEU A 38 2.63 2.74 1.09
CA LEU A 38 3.20 3.99 1.60
C LEU A 38 4.70 3.88 1.84
N GLY A 39 5.19 2.68 2.18
CA GLY A 39 6.55 2.44 2.66
C GLY A 39 6.74 3.03 4.05
N TYR A 40 6.72 2.20 5.10
CA TYR A 40 6.74 2.69 6.49
C TYR A 40 7.84 3.72 6.76
N TYR A 41 9.11 3.39 6.45
CA TYR A 41 10.23 4.31 6.66
C TYR A 41 10.15 5.56 5.78
N LEU A 42 9.66 5.42 4.54
CA LEU A 42 9.56 6.53 3.60
C LEU A 42 8.52 7.55 4.07
N SER A 43 7.32 7.07 4.43
CA SER A 43 6.25 7.90 4.96
C SER A 43 6.67 8.61 6.25
N THR A 44 7.26 7.89 7.22
CA THR A 44 7.68 8.50 8.49
C THR A 44 8.79 9.53 8.30
N THR A 45 9.76 9.26 7.42
CA THR A 45 10.84 10.20 7.12
C THR A 45 10.33 11.45 6.41
N TYR A 46 9.43 11.28 5.43
CA TYR A 46 8.85 12.40 4.69
C TYR A 46 8.08 13.36 5.58
N TYR A 47 7.33 12.84 6.56
CA TYR A 47 6.59 13.66 7.54
C TYR A 47 7.37 13.99 8.81
N GLU A 48 8.68 13.80 8.84
CA GLU A 48 9.54 14.12 10.00
C GLU A 48 9.05 13.46 11.31
N ASN A 49 8.58 12.21 11.22
CA ASN A 49 7.97 11.43 12.29
C ASN A 49 6.62 11.96 12.82
N ASN A 50 5.93 12.82 12.06
CA ASN A 50 4.56 13.22 12.38
C ASN A 50 3.58 12.05 12.13
N LYS A 51 3.25 11.34 13.22
CA LYS A 51 2.30 10.21 13.21
C LYS A 51 0.95 10.58 12.61
N PHE A 52 0.44 11.79 12.88
CA PHE A 52 -0.88 12.22 12.42
C PHE A 52 -0.95 12.33 10.89
N GLU A 53 0.11 12.87 10.26
CA GLU A 53 0.17 12.93 8.79
C GLU A 53 0.35 11.54 8.17
N CYS A 54 1.13 10.64 8.78
CA CYS A 54 1.24 9.26 8.30
C CYS A 54 -0.12 8.53 8.36
N VAL A 55 -0.85 8.69 9.46
CA VAL A 55 -2.17 8.06 9.64
C VAL A 55 -3.19 8.64 8.65
N LYS A 56 -3.12 9.94 8.33
CA LYS A 56 -3.97 10.54 7.29
C LYS A 56 -3.82 9.83 5.93
N ASP A 57 -2.63 9.36 5.60
CA ASP A 57 -2.38 8.59 4.37
C ASP A 57 -2.95 7.18 4.43
N CYS A 58 -2.81 6.51 5.56
CA CYS A 58 -3.47 5.23 5.81
C CYS A 58 -4.98 5.36 5.58
N VAL A 59 -5.63 6.36 6.18
CA VAL A 59 -7.07 6.61 6.01
C VAL A 59 -7.43 6.93 4.56
N SER A 60 -6.58 7.67 3.85
CA SER A 60 -6.81 7.98 2.43
C SER A 60 -6.82 6.71 1.57
N LEU A 61 -5.91 5.76 1.82
CA LEU A 61 -5.91 4.43 1.18
C LEU A 61 -7.07 3.55 1.65
N GLU A 62 -7.40 3.60 2.93
CA GLU A 62 -8.50 2.87 3.53
C GLU A 62 -9.81 3.21 2.81
N LEU A 63 -10.15 4.49 2.67
CA LEU A 63 -11.45 4.90 2.16
C LEU A 63 -11.67 4.69 0.65
N ILE A 64 -10.64 4.32 -0.12
CA ILE A 64 -10.85 3.85 -1.52
C ILE A 64 -11.24 2.37 -1.59
N CYS A 65 -11.09 1.62 -0.50
CA CYS A 65 -11.37 0.19 -0.44
C CYS A 65 -12.88 -0.11 -0.31
N ASP A 66 -13.22 -1.38 -0.56
CA ASP A 66 -14.57 -1.93 -0.48
C ASP A 66 -14.87 -2.55 0.89
N GLU A 67 -13.85 -3.15 1.52
CA GLU A 67 -13.95 -3.77 2.84
C GLU A 67 -12.71 -3.45 3.68
N LEU A 68 -12.93 -3.42 5.00
CA LEU A 68 -11.88 -3.33 6.01
C LEU A 68 -11.70 -4.72 6.63
N TRP A 69 -10.52 -5.32 6.44
CA TRP A 69 -10.17 -6.58 7.08
C TRP A 69 -9.11 -6.32 8.14
N ILE A 70 -9.46 -6.64 9.37
CA ILE A 70 -8.62 -6.50 10.55
C ILE A 70 -8.03 -7.87 10.89
N PHE A 71 -6.72 -8.02 10.77
CA PHE A 71 -6.00 -9.21 11.19
C PHE A 71 -5.54 -9.05 12.64
N SER A 72 -5.94 -9.98 13.51
CA SER A 72 -5.67 -9.90 14.94
C SER A 72 -5.19 -11.23 15.52
N ASP A 73 -4.21 -11.19 16.42
CA ASP A 73 -3.80 -12.36 17.22
C ASP A 73 -4.71 -12.57 18.43
N ASN A 74 -5.55 -11.59 18.78
CA ASN A 74 -6.26 -11.57 20.05
C ASN A 74 -7.67 -12.17 19.92
N GLU A 75 -7.87 -13.36 20.50
CA GLU A 75 -9.21 -13.93 20.72
C GLU A 75 -10.12 -13.00 21.56
N ASN A 76 -9.51 -12.11 22.36
CA ASN A 76 -10.21 -11.15 23.22
C ASN A 76 -10.57 -9.83 22.53
N HIS A 77 -10.33 -9.67 21.22
CA HIS A 77 -10.66 -8.46 20.45
C HIS A 77 -10.05 -7.16 21.03
N GLN A 78 -8.95 -7.26 21.79
CA GLN A 78 -8.15 -6.11 22.18
C GLN A 78 -7.33 -5.65 20.97
N LEU A 79 -7.91 -4.74 20.20
CA LEU A 79 -7.24 -4.15 19.05
C LEU A 79 -6.27 -3.05 19.51
N PRO A 80 -5.09 -2.92 18.89
CA PRO A 80 -4.16 -1.84 19.19
C PRO A 80 -4.74 -0.49 18.75
N GLU A 81 -4.23 0.59 19.34
CA GLU A 81 -4.75 1.96 19.12
C GLU A 81 -4.87 2.33 17.63
N GLY A 82 -3.86 2.01 16.82
CA GLY A 82 -3.86 2.32 15.39
C GLY A 82 -4.99 1.61 14.64
N VAL A 83 -5.23 0.34 14.94
CA VAL A 83 -6.31 -0.46 14.33
C VAL A 83 -7.68 0.03 14.81
N ILE A 84 -7.81 0.41 16.10
CA ILE A 84 -9.04 1.04 16.61
C ILE A 84 -9.32 2.33 15.83
N PHE A 85 -8.31 3.17 15.62
CA PHE A 85 -8.46 4.41 14.89
C PHE A 85 -8.93 4.19 13.44
N GLU A 86 -8.29 3.29 12.69
CA GLU A 86 -8.72 2.90 11.32
C GLU A 86 -10.16 2.38 11.31
N PHE A 87 -10.52 1.53 12.28
CA PHE A 87 -11.91 1.06 12.38
C PHE A 87 -12.92 2.19 12.64
N LEU A 88 -12.57 3.17 13.48
CA LEU A 88 -13.45 4.30 13.77
C LEU A 88 -13.62 5.22 12.54
N GLU A 89 -12.55 5.44 11.78
CA GLU A 89 -12.58 6.12 10.48
C GLU A 89 -13.49 5.40 9.48
N TRP A 90 -13.33 4.08 9.34
CA TRP A 90 -14.18 3.25 8.51
C TRP A 90 -15.65 3.32 8.93
N LYS A 91 -15.92 3.21 10.24
CA LYS A 91 -17.28 3.29 10.78
C LYS A 91 -17.92 4.66 10.48
N ALA A 92 -17.17 5.75 10.60
CA ALA A 92 -17.67 7.10 10.34
C ALA A 92 -17.94 7.36 8.85
N ASN A 93 -17.13 6.80 7.95
CA ASN A 93 -17.17 7.11 6.52
C ASN A 93 -17.88 6.05 5.65
N LYS A 94 -17.86 4.77 6.05
CA LYS A 94 -18.36 3.61 5.27
C LYS A 94 -19.44 2.81 6.00
N GLY A 95 -19.27 2.61 7.31
CA GLY A 95 -20.28 2.03 8.21
C GLY A 95 -20.69 0.57 7.97
N SER A 96 -19.97 -0.21 7.14
CA SER A 96 -20.31 -1.61 6.82
C SER A 96 -19.12 -2.38 6.24
N ASN A 97 -19.25 -3.70 6.02
CA ASN A 97 -18.23 -4.57 5.40
C ASN A 97 -16.90 -4.62 6.17
N VAL A 98 -16.98 -4.92 7.46
CA VAL A 98 -15.81 -5.15 8.31
C VAL A 98 -15.66 -6.64 8.57
N LYS A 99 -14.44 -7.15 8.43
CA LYS A 99 -14.07 -8.49 8.88
C LYS A 99 -13.00 -8.42 9.95
N ILE A 100 -13.11 -9.25 10.99
CA ILE A 100 -12.03 -9.47 11.96
C ILE A 100 -11.59 -10.92 11.81
N ILE A 101 -10.36 -11.12 11.34
CA ILE A 101 -9.84 -12.42 10.94
C ILE A 101 -8.66 -12.77 11.87
N PRO A 102 -8.78 -13.85 12.67
CA PRO A 102 -7.68 -14.26 13.52
C PRO A 102 -6.45 -14.66 12.70
N ILE A 103 -5.27 -14.24 13.11
CA ILE A 103 -4.02 -14.54 12.39
C ILE A 103 -3.75 -16.05 12.35
N ASP A 104 -4.08 -16.79 13.40
CA ASP A 104 -3.93 -18.25 13.41
C ASP A 104 -4.86 -18.97 12.44
N ILE A 105 -6.03 -18.37 12.14
CA ILE A 105 -6.89 -18.84 11.06
C ILE A 105 -6.20 -18.65 9.70
N VAL A 106 -5.57 -17.50 9.47
CA VAL A 106 -4.82 -17.24 8.23
C VAL A 106 -3.68 -18.25 8.06
N LYS A 107 -2.95 -18.57 9.13
CA LYS A 107 -1.90 -19.60 9.11
C LYS A 107 -2.47 -20.98 8.77
N LYS A 108 -3.58 -21.37 9.39
CA LYS A 108 -4.27 -22.66 9.13
C LYS A 108 -4.82 -22.78 7.70
N PHE A 109 -5.23 -21.67 7.10
CA PHE A 109 -5.65 -21.65 5.70
C PHE A 109 -4.51 -22.11 4.79
N PHE A 110 -3.28 -21.66 5.03
CA PHE A 110 -2.12 -22.04 4.21
C PHE A 110 -1.52 -23.41 4.55
N SER A 111 -1.77 -23.97 5.74
CA SER A 111 -1.40 -25.36 6.06
C SER A 111 -2.32 -26.39 5.39
N GLY A 112 -3.43 -25.96 4.78
CA GLY A 112 -4.43 -26.85 4.18
C GLY A 112 -5.30 -27.58 5.21
N GLU A 113 -5.22 -27.18 6.47
CA GLU A 113 -5.91 -27.82 7.59
C GLU A 113 -7.38 -27.39 7.73
N TRP A 114 -7.80 -26.37 6.97
CA TRP A 114 -9.12 -25.79 7.17
C TRP A 114 -9.79 -25.29 5.89
N VAL A 115 -11.09 -25.59 5.76
CA VAL A 115 -11.97 -24.99 4.75
C VAL A 115 -12.51 -23.69 5.31
N LEU A 116 -12.01 -22.57 4.79
CA LEU A 116 -12.34 -21.23 5.25
C LEU A 116 -13.71 -20.77 4.74
N SER A 117 -14.61 -20.40 5.64
CA SER A 117 -15.81 -19.62 5.32
C SER A 117 -15.62 -18.18 5.78
N LEU A 118 -15.38 -17.26 4.85
CA LEU A 118 -15.16 -15.84 5.18
C LEU A 118 -16.35 -15.16 5.87
N ASN A 119 -17.54 -15.73 5.75
CA ASN A 119 -18.75 -15.16 6.36
C ASN A 119 -18.77 -15.34 7.88
N GLU A 120 -17.96 -16.26 8.41
CA GLU A 120 -17.81 -16.47 9.86
C GLU A 120 -17.10 -15.29 10.54
N PHE A 121 -16.44 -14.45 9.75
CA PHE A 121 -15.70 -13.28 10.22
C PHE A 121 -16.38 -11.97 9.86
N ASP A 122 -17.62 -11.98 9.37
CA ASP A 122 -18.37 -10.77 9.10
C ASP A 122 -18.89 -10.16 10.40
N TYR A 123 -18.56 -8.90 10.62
CA TYR A 123 -19.07 -8.13 11.75
C TYR A 123 -19.74 -6.85 11.25
N SER A 124 -20.87 -6.51 11.86
CA SER A 124 -21.38 -5.15 11.80
C SER A 124 -20.45 -4.21 12.58
N CYS A 125 -20.39 -2.93 12.16
CA CYS A 125 -19.63 -1.94 12.91
C CYS A 125 -20.10 -1.81 14.36
N ASP A 126 -21.39 -2.02 14.65
CA ASP A 126 -21.93 -1.98 16.01
C ASP A 126 -21.45 -3.16 16.87
N GLU A 127 -21.29 -4.35 16.27
CA GLU A 127 -20.69 -5.50 16.96
C GLU A 127 -19.23 -5.23 17.30
N VAL A 128 -18.44 -4.79 16.32
CA VAL A 128 -17.02 -4.44 16.57
C VAL A 128 -16.91 -3.36 17.63
N TYR A 129 -17.65 -2.26 17.51
CA TYR A 129 -17.59 -1.14 18.44
C TYR A 129 -17.91 -1.53 19.89
N LYS A 130 -18.82 -2.49 20.10
CA LYS A 130 -19.15 -3.01 21.44
C LYS A 130 -18.03 -3.83 22.08
N LEU A 131 -17.15 -4.43 21.28
CA LEU A 131 -16.01 -5.22 21.74
C LEU A 131 -14.82 -4.34 22.17
N LEU A 132 -14.78 -3.10 21.69
CA LEU A 132 -13.66 -2.18 21.95
C LEU A 132 -13.79 -1.43 23.28
N ASN A 133 -12.64 -0.95 23.78
CA ASN A 133 -12.61 -0.09 24.95
C ASN A 133 -13.31 1.25 24.64
N ARG A 134 -14.44 1.50 25.32
CA ARG A 134 -15.29 2.68 25.11
C ARG A 134 -14.59 4.00 25.43
N GLU A 135 -13.75 4.05 26.45
CA GLU A 135 -13.03 5.28 26.81
C GLU A 135 -12.02 5.64 25.72
N LYS A 136 -11.28 4.63 25.23
CA LYS A 136 -10.34 4.83 24.13
C LYS A 136 -11.04 5.19 22.82
N CYS A 137 -12.19 4.59 22.53
CA CYS A 137 -12.99 4.98 21.36
C CYS A 137 -13.41 6.45 21.42
N LYS A 138 -13.93 6.92 22.56
CA LYS A 138 -14.34 8.32 22.74
C LYS A 138 -13.19 9.31 22.60
N GLU A 139 -11.98 8.93 23.01
CA GLU A 139 -10.78 9.74 22.83
C GLU A 139 -10.43 9.86 21.34
N LEU A 140 -10.35 8.73 20.63
CA LEU A 140 -9.97 8.68 19.22
C LEU A 140 -11.05 9.24 18.27
N GLU A 141 -12.32 9.13 18.61
CA GLU A 141 -13.43 9.70 17.83
C GLU A 141 -13.32 11.22 17.68
N GLN A 142 -12.67 11.90 18.63
CA GLN A 142 -12.44 13.35 18.58
C GLN A 142 -11.36 13.74 17.56
N THR A 143 -10.57 12.78 17.08
CA THR A 143 -9.46 12.99 16.15
C THR A 143 -9.73 12.43 14.76
N ILE A 144 -10.95 11.94 14.50
CA ILE A 144 -11.37 11.48 13.17
C ILE A 144 -11.26 12.62 12.15
N PHE A 145 -10.73 12.30 10.98
CA PHE A 145 -10.55 13.22 9.87
C PHE A 145 -11.88 13.53 9.19
N LEU A 146 -12.06 14.81 8.84
CA LEU A 146 -13.04 15.19 7.83
C LEU A 146 -12.52 14.77 6.46
N THR A 147 -13.40 14.29 5.58
CA THR A 147 -13.01 13.81 4.24
C THR A 147 -12.26 14.87 3.41
N ASN A 148 -12.56 16.16 3.62
CA ASN A 148 -11.87 17.27 2.95
C ASN A 148 -10.44 17.55 3.46
N GLN A 149 -10.05 16.94 4.59
CA GLN A 149 -8.70 17.01 5.13
C GLN A 149 -7.80 15.91 4.55
N LEU A 150 -8.39 14.84 3.98
CA LEU A 150 -7.66 13.70 3.44
C LEU A 150 -6.97 14.03 2.12
N ARG A 151 -5.84 13.37 1.88
CA ARG A 151 -5.06 13.55 0.66
C ARG A 151 -5.58 12.61 -0.42
N SER A 152 -5.49 13.06 -1.67
CA SER A 152 -6.01 12.26 -2.78
C SER A 152 -5.07 11.08 -3.06
N VAL A 153 -5.64 9.89 -3.23
CA VAL A 153 -4.88 8.72 -3.69
C VAL A 153 -4.55 8.87 -5.18
N LEU A 154 -3.28 8.64 -5.51
CA LEU A 154 -2.74 8.61 -6.85
C LEU A 154 -2.36 7.19 -7.23
N LEU A 155 -3.08 6.60 -8.19
CA LEU A 155 -2.67 5.33 -8.78
C LEU A 155 -1.50 5.55 -9.72
N LEU A 156 -0.42 4.82 -9.47
CA LEU A 156 0.82 4.84 -10.22
C LEU A 156 0.96 3.49 -10.90
N ASP A 157 0.75 3.47 -12.21
CA ASP A 157 0.91 2.28 -13.02
C ASP A 157 2.39 2.10 -13.37
N LEU A 158 3.05 1.27 -12.58
CA LEU A 158 4.46 0.94 -12.70
C LEU A 158 4.58 -0.52 -13.10
N ASP A 159 5.27 -0.77 -14.21
CA ASP A 159 5.58 -2.13 -14.69
C ASP A 159 6.45 -2.88 -13.67
N ASP A 160 6.17 -4.17 -13.44
CA ASP A 160 6.89 -5.05 -12.51
C ASP A 160 8.41 -5.04 -12.73
N LYS A 161 8.90 -4.88 -13.97
CA LYS A 161 10.35 -4.80 -14.24
C LYS A 161 11.02 -3.61 -13.54
N TYR A 162 10.23 -2.59 -13.16
CA TYR A 162 10.67 -1.40 -12.46
C TYR A 162 10.26 -1.41 -10.97
N PHE A 163 9.78 -2.53 -10.43
CA PHE A 163 9.38 -2.68 -9.02
C PHE A 163 10.47 -2.16 -8.05
N LYS A 164 11.74 -2.42 -8.34
CA LYS A 164 12.88 -1.92 -7.55
C LYS A 164 12.96 -0.40 -7.43
N TYR A 165 12.27 0.35 -8.29
CA TYR A 165 12.21 1.81 -8.28
C TYR A 165 10.96 2.37 -7.58
N ALA A 166 10.10 1.50 -7.02
CA ALA A 166 8.83 1.90 -6.44
C ALA A 166 8.97 2.98 -5.35
N ASP A 167 10.00 2.93 -4.51
CA ASP A 167 10.14 3.91 -3.43
C ASP A 167 10.46 5.34 -3.92
N TRP A 168 11.24 5.49 -4.99
CA TRP A 168 11.42 6.81 -5.64
C TRP A 168 10.12 7.33 -6.23
N VAL A 169 9.30 6.43 -6.80
CA VAL A 169 7.99 6.77 -7.35
C VAL A 169 7.01 7.18 -6.23
N LYS A 170 7.02 6.49 -5.08
CA LYS A 170 6.25 6.86 -3.88
C LYS A 170 6.70 8.22 -3.34
N GLN A 171 8.01 8.43 -3.20
CA GLN A 171 8.57 9.69 -2.72
C GLN A 171 8.07 10.84 -3.60
N LYS A 172 8.09 10.65 -4.93
CA LYS A 172 7.61 11.67 -5.84
C LYS A 172 6.13 11.98 -5.68
N ALA A 173 5.31 10.97 -5.38
CA ALA A 173 3.89 11.17 -5.08
C ALA A 173 3.66 12.01 -3.82
N PHE A 174 4.40 11.73 -2.75
CA PHE A 174 4.34 12.52 -1.53
C PHE A 174 4.73 13.98 -1.77
N GLU A 175 5.82 14.24 -2.50
CA GLU A 175 6.27 15.59 -2.88
C GLU A 175 5.20 16.37 -3.67
N GLU A 176 4.41 15.68 -4.49
CA GLU A 176 3.30 16.26 -5.26
C GLU A 176 1.99 16.33 -4.45
N GLY A 177 2.02 15.97 -3.16
CA GLY A 177 0.88 16.06 -2.22
C GLY A 177 -0.13 14.91 -2.34
N TYR A 178 0.25 13.78 -2.94
CA TYR A 178 -0.61 12.62 -3.14
C TYR A 178 -0.23 11.45 -2.23
N VAL A 179 -1.21 10.57 -2.02
CA VAL A 179 -1.02 9.27 -1.35
C VAL A 179 -0.73 8.21 -2.42
N PRO A 180 0.45 7.56 -2.42
CA PRO A 180 0.80 6.62 -3.47
C PRO A 180 0.03 5.29 -3.35
N LEU A 181 -0.46 4.80 -4.48
CA LEU A 181 -0.94 3.43 -4.66
C LEU A 181 -0.29 2.87 -5.93
N ILE A 182 0.59 1.88 -5.80
CA ILE A 182 1.39 1.38 -6.93
C ILE A 182 0.88 0.01 -7.36
N THR A 183 0.62 -0.17 -8.67
CA THR A 183 0.07 -1.41 -9.25
C THR A 183 0.90 -2.64 -8.90
N CYS A 184 2.20 -2.64 -9.25
CA CYS A 184 3.13 -3.75 -9.00
C CYS A 184 3.48 -3.96 -7.51
N VAL A 185 3.10 -3.04 -6.61
CA VAL A 185 3.27 -3.20 -5.15
C VAL A 185 2.01 -3.77 -4.52
N THR A 186 0.84 -3.35 -5.02
CA THR A 186 -0.47 -3.80 -4.55
C THR A 186 -0.76 -5.23 -5.01
N VAL A 187 -0.47 -5.53 -6.28
CA VAL A 187 -0.60 -6.87 -6.86
C VAL A 187 0.68 -7.20 -7.62
N PRO A 188 1.75 -7.60 -6.92
CA PRO A 188 2.98 -8.00 -7.57
C PRO A 188 2.80 -9.33 -8.30
N VAL A 189 3.36 -9.44 -9.52
CA VAL A 189 3.26 -10.67 -10.32
C VAL A 189 3.86 -11.89 -9.61
N TYR A 190 4.95 -11.72 -8.85
CA TYR A 190 5.53 -12.85 -8.09
C TYR A 190 4.54 -13.42 -7.07
N LYS A 191 3.70 -12.57 -6.44
CA LYS A 191 2.66 -13.04 -5.52
C LYS A 191 1.51 -13.75 -6.19
N LEU A 192 1.11 -13.31 -7.38
CA LEU A 192 0.12 -14.04 -8.17
C LEU A 192 0.63 -15.46 -8.49
N ILE A 193 1.89 -15.60 -8.87
CA ILE A 193 2.53 -16.90 -9.13
C ILE A 193 2.58 -17.77 -7.86
N GLU A 194 3.03 -17.21 -6.72
CA GLU A 194 3.07 -17.93 -5.44
C GLU A 194 1.68 -18.42 -5.01
N CYS A 195 0.64 -17.61 -5.24
CA CYS A 195 -0.75 -17.97 -4.95
C CYS A 195 -1.40 -18.86 -6.02
N GLN A 196 -0.65 -19.27 -7.06
CA GLN A 196 -1.17 -20.05 -8.20
C GLN A 196 -2.37 -19.39 -8.90
N ILE A 197 -2.37 -18.06 -8.95
CA ILE A 197 -3.38 -17.25 -9.62
C ILE A 197 -2.89 -16.97 -11.04
N PHE A 198 -3.56 -17.58 -12.02
CA PHE A 198 -3.20 -17.47 -13.44
C PHE A 198 -3.84 -16.28 -14.16
N GLU A 199 -4.67 -15.52 -13.46
CA GLU A 199 -5.27 -14.32 -14.02
C GLU A 199 -4.21 -13.21 -14.15
N PRO A 200 -4.12 -12.53 -15.31
CA PRO A 200 -3.09 -11.52 -15.50
C PRO A 200 -3.31 -10.30 -14.60
N ALA A 201 -2.22 -9.67 -14.18
CA ALA A 201 -2.22 -8.56 -13.22
C ALA A 201 -2.99 -7.31 -13.72
N ASP A 202 -3.01 -7.08 -15.03
CA ASP A 202 -3.73 -5.97 -15.68
C ASP A 202 -5.24 -5.95 -15.34
N LYS A 203 -5.85 -7.13 -15.17
CA LYS A 203 -7.25 -7.25 -14.73
C LYS A 203 -7.45 -6.68 -13.33
N TYR A 204 -6.50 -6.89 -12.42
CA TYR A 204 -6.54 -6.31 -11.08
C TYR A 204 -6.36 -4.79 -11.14
N TYR A 205 -5.43 -4.31 -11.97
CA TYR A 205 -5.15 -2.88 -12.12
C TYR A 205 -6.36 -2.10 -12.65
N SER A 206 -7.14 -2.69 -13.57
CA SER A 206 -8.37 -2.08 -14.07
C SER A 206 -9.41 -1.85 -12.95
N ILE A 207 -9.50 -2.77 -11.99
CA ILE A 207 -10.42 -2.66 -10.85
C ILE A 207 -9.95 -1.56 -9.90
N ILE A 208 -8.65 -1.51 -9.60
CA ILE A 208 -8.04 -0.45 -8.78
C ILE A 208 -8.23 0.92 -9.44
N ARG A 209 -8.04 1.01 -10.77
CA ARG A 209 -8.18 2.25 -11.54
C ARG A 209 -9.56 2.90 -11.38
N ASN A 210 -10.61 2.09 -11.26
CA ASN A 210 -11.98 2.56 -11.07
C ASN A 210 -12.27 3.09 -9.65
N LYS A 211 -11.35 2.89 -8.69
CA LYS A 211 -11.47 3.35 -7.31
C LYS A 211 -10.79 4.69 -7.05
N VAL A 212 -9.95 5.14 -7.97
CA VAL A 212 -9.15 6.36 -7.82
C VAL A 212 -9.49 7.42 -8.86
N LYS A 213 -9.48 8.68 -8.44
CA LYS A 213 -9.68 9.81 -9.34
C LYS A 213 -8.42 10.11 -10.17
N TYR A 214 -7.26 10.07 -9.51
CA TYR A 214 -5.98 10.45 -10.10
C TYR A 214 -5.16 9.23 -10.51
N PHE A 215 -4.48 9.35 -11.64
CA PHE A 215 -3.72 8.26 -12.24
C PHE A 215 -2.52 8.81 -13.02
N ARG A 216 -1.39 8.11 -12.94
CA ARG A 216 -0.25 8.31 -13.84
C ARG A 216 0.29 6.96 -14.29
N GLN A 217 0.62 6.86 -15.57
CA GLN A 217 1.49 5.81 -16.06
C GLN A 217 2.94 6.20 -15.77
N VAL A 218 3.73 5.26 -15.24
CA VAL A 218 5.16 5.48 -14.97
C VAL A 218 5.98 4.72 -16.00
N VAL A 219 6.75 5.45 -16.81
CA VAL A 219 7.50 4.90 -17.95
C VAL A 219 9.00 5.12 -17.81
N GLU A 220 9.78 4.32 -18.52
CA GLU A 220 11.22 4.56 -18.67
C GLU A 220 11.46 5.88 -19.40
N TYR A 221 12.52 6.57 -19.02
CA TYR A 221 12.94 7.80 -19.68
C TYR A 221 13.73 7.46 -20.95
N ASP A 222 13.29 7.94 -22.12
CA ASP A 222 14.08 7.91 -23.36
C ASP A 222 14.54 9.34 -23.70
N GLU A 223 15.85 9.57 -23.73
CA GLU A 223 16.46 10.86 -24.10
C GLU A 223 16.06 11.32 -25.52
N ARG A 224 15.66 10.40 -26.40
CA ARG A 224 15.28 10.69 -27.79
C ARG A 224 13.84 11.19 -27.91
N GLU A 225 13.00 10.89 -26.93
CA GLU A 225 11.61 11.37 -26.85
C GLU A 225 11.55 12.39 -25.71
N CYS A 226 11.83 13.67 -26.00
CA CYS A 226 11.74 14.77 -25.02
C CYS A 226 10.29 15.01 -24.57
N THR A 227 9.70 14.10 -23.81
CA THR A 227 8.37 14.26 -23.23
C THR A 227 8.51 14.35 -21.72
N HIS A 228 8.76 15.57 -21.23
CA HIS A 228 9.05 15.85 -19.83
C HIS A 228 7.83 15.91 -18.90
N ARG A 229 6.62 15.65 -19.41
CA ARG A 229 5.38 15.44 -18.64
C ARG A 229 4.24 15.49 -19.64
N TYR A 230 3.49 14.42 -19.76
CA TYR A 230 2.07 14.56 -20.07
C TYR A 230 1.35 14.60 -18.72
N GLU A 231 0.21 15.29 -18.63
CA GLU A 231 -0.59 15.32 -17.40
C GLU A 231 -0.91 13.91 -16.86
N SER A 232 -0.81 12.87 -17.68
CA SER A 232 -1.07 11.47 -17.32
C SER A 232 0.18 10.58 -17.24
N VAL A 233 1.40 11.08 -17.49
CA VAL A 233 2.62 10.25 -17.59
C VAL A 233 3.76 10.82 -16.75
N TRP A 234 4.36 9.98 -15.91
CA TRP A 234 5.60 10.25 -15.18
C TRP A 234 6.73 9.40 -15.76
N THR A 235 7.91 9.99 -15.91
CA THR A 235 9.11 9.24 -16.28
C THR A 235 9.88 8.85 -15.02
N LEU A 236 10.64 7.75 -15.06
CA LEU A 236 11.53 7.39 -13.95
C LEU A 236 12.57 8.49 -13.66
N GLN A 237 12.98 9.27 -14.66
CA GLN A 237 13.81 10.47 -14.45
C GLN A 237 13.10 11.53 -13.63
N TYR A 238 11.83 11.82 -13.93
CA TYR A 238 11.03 12.80 -13.19
C TYR A 238 10.78 12.37 -11.73
N CYS A 239 10.71 11.06 -11.48
CA CYS A 239 10.69 10.49 -10.13
C CYS A 239 12.08 10.48 -9.46
N SER A 240 13.06 11.18 -10.01
CA SER A 240 14.43 11.30 -9.48
C SER A 240 15.16 9.96 -9.29
N VAL A 241 14.81 8.94 -10.08
CA VAL A 241 15.49 7.64 -10.00
C VAL A 241 16.95 7.81 -10.46
N PRO A 242 17.95 7.49 -9.60
CA PRO A 242 19.36 7.83 -9.85
C PRO A 242 19.88 7.38 -11.21
N LYS A 243 19.46 6.19 -11.67
CA LYS A 243 19.80 5.63 -12.99
C LYS A 243 19.55 6.58 -14.16
N TYR A 244 18.50 7.39 -14.06
CA TYR A 244 18.03 8.24 -15.15
C TYR A 244 18.34 9.73 -14.93
N VAL A 245 18.93 10.08 -13.79
CA VAL A 245 19.32 11.47 -13.43
C VAL A 245 20.84 11.67 -13.50
N SER A 246 21.62 10.64 -13.19
CA SER A 246 23.09 10.72 -13.19
C SER A 246 23.72 9.63 -14.05
N LYS A 247 24.62 10.02 -14.95
CA LYS A 247 25.40 9.07 -15.77
C LYS A 247 26.36 8.19 -14.95
N ASN A 248 26.69 8.61 -13.73
CA ASN A 248 27.68 7.94 -12.87
C ASN A 248 27.05 7.15 -11.73
N TRP A 249 25.73 6.94 -11.74
CA TRP A 249 24.98 6.40 -10.60
C TRP A 249 25.37 4.98 -10.16
N ALA A 250 25.90 4.17 -11.08
CA ALA A 250 26.31 2.79 -10.81
C ALA A 250 27.82 2.57 -10.93
N MET A 251 28.60 3.63 -11.18
CA MET A 251 30.05 3.50 -11.23
C MET A 251 30.59 3.45 -9.80
N THR A 252 31.28 2.36 -9.50
CA THR A 252 32.06 2.24 -8.27
C THR A 252 33.20 3.26 -8.27
N GLU A 253 33.71 3.62 -7.08
CA GLU A 253 34.87 4.53 -6.98
C GLU A 253 36.09 4.01 -7.76
N ILE A 254 36.24 2.68 -7.87
CA ILE A 254 37.29 2.02 -8.63
C ILE A 254 37.14 2.29 -10.13
N GLU A 255 35.94 2.09 -10.68
CA GLU A 255 35.65 2.35 -12.11
C GLU A 255 35.76 3.84 -12.47
N ASN A 256 35.41 4.74 -11.55
CA ASN A 256 35.60 6.18 -11.73
C ASN A 256 37.10 6.56 -11.78
N ASN A 257 37.92 5.94 -10.93
CA ASN A 257 39.36 6.21 -10.90
C ASN A 257 40.07 5.67 -12.15
N GLU A 258 39.71 4.48 -12.62
CA GLU A 258 40.26 3.89 -13.86
C GLU A 258 39.90 4.72 -15.11
N ASN A 259 38.66 5.21 -15.20
CA ASN A 259 38.24 6.09 -16.30
C ASN A 259 38.95 7.46 -16.27
N ASN A 260 39.19 8.01 -15.08
CA ASN A 260 39.94 9.25 -14.93
C ASN A 260 41.44 9.10 -15.24
N GLU A 261 42.03 7.94 -14.97
CA GLU A 261 43.41 7.63 -15.36
C GLU A 261 43.57 7.43 -16.88
N ASN A 262 42.59 6.80 -17.53
CA ASN A 262 42.60 6.61 -18.99
C ASN A 262 42.39 7.93 -19.75
N ASN A 263 41.55 8.84 -19.23
CA ASN A 263 41.38 10.18 -19.81
C ASN A 263 42.58 11.11 -19.59
N LYS A 264 43.45 10.84 -18.62
CA LYS A 264 44.72 11.58 -18.42
C LYS A 264 45.86 11.08 -19.31
N LYS A 265 45.70 9.93 -19.97
CA LYS A 265 46.68 9.31 -20.87
C LYS A 265 46.37 9.52 -22.36
N SER A 266 45.27 10.21 -22.68
CA SER A 266 44.90 10.65 -24.05
C SER A 266 45.23 12.12 -24.24
#